data_AF-A0A7J8PI11-F1
#
_entry.id   AF-A0A7J8PI11-F1
#
_cell.length_a   1.000
_cell.length_b   1.000
_cell.length_c   1.000
_cell.angle_alpha   90.00
_cell.angle_beta   90.00
_cell.angle_gamma   90.00
#
_symmetry.space_group_name_H-M   'P 1'
#
loop_
_entity.id
_entity.type
_entity.pdbx_description
1 polymer ?
#
loop_
_entity_poly.entity_id
_entity_poly.type
_entity_poly.pdbx_seq_one_letter_code
_entity_poly.pdbx_strand_id
1 'polypeptide(L)'
;IEIYKHLKEERIARTWGTTAPGLPYVEETITKAGNWLIGGDLEVIEPIKYHDGLDRFRLSPVELRQEFEKRNADAVFAFQLRNPVHNGHALLMTDTRRRLLEMGYKNPILLLHPLGGYTKADDVPLSWRMKQHEKVLEDGVLDPETTVVSIFPSPMHYAGPTEVQWHAKARINAGANFYIVGRDPAGMGHPIEKRDLYDADHGKKVLSMAPGLERLNILPFRVAAYDKTQSKMAFFDPSRAQDFLFISGTKMRALAKNKENPPDGFMCPGGWKVLVKYYDSLTPSDNGRIHEAVPA
;
A
#
# COMPACT_ATOMS: atom_id res chain seq x y z
N ILE A 1 30.24 9.65 -14.30
CA ILE A 1 28.87 9.85 -14.84
C ILE A 1 28.77 9.21 -16.22
N GLU A 2 27.64 8.60 -16.52
CA GLU A 2 27.31 7.98 -17.80
C GLU A 2 26.01 8.59 -18.33
N ILE A 3 25.94 8.91 -19.62
CA ILE A 3 24.73 9.44 -20.26
C ILE A 3 24.35 8.50 -21.41
N TYR A 4 23.11 8.00 -21.38
CA TYR A 4 22.64 7.00 -22.34
C TYR A 4 21.19 7.25 -22.75
N LYS A 5 20.75 6.63 -23.85
CA LYS A 5 19.42 6.87 -24.42
C LYS A 5 18.31 6.41 -23.49
N HIS A 6 17.29 7.26 -23.32
CA HIS A 6 16.04 6.90 -22.69
C HIS A 6 15.08 6.33 -23.73
N LEU A 7 15.16 5.02 -23.99
CA LEU A 7 14.22 4.32 -24.88
C LEU A 7 12.85 4.17 -24.20
N LYS A 8 12.08 5.26 -24.16
CA LYS A 8 10.86 5.40 -23.34
C LYS A 8 9.84 4.30 -23.60
N GLU A 9 9.48 4.06 -24.86
CA GLU A 9 8.48 3.04 -25.21
C GLU A 9 8.92 1.64 -24.74
N GLU A 10 10.18 1.28 -24.98
CA GLU A 10 10.74 0.01 -24.53
C GLU A 10 10.73 -0.10 -22.99
N ARG A 11 11.18 0.95 -22.28
CA ARG A 11 11.15 1.02 -20.82
C ARG A 11 9.74 0.81 -20.28
N ILE A 12 8.76 1.49 -20.86
CA ILE A 12 7.34 1.42 -20.46
C ILE A 12 6.81 0.01 -20.70
N ALA A 13 6.98 -0.52 -21.92
CA ALA A 13 6.52 -1.85 -22.31
C ALA A 13 7.07 -2.94 -21.38
N ARG A 14 8.38 -2.90 -21.07
CA ARG A 14 9.03 -3.92 -20.23
C ARG A 14 8.69 -3.79 -18.75
N THR A 15 8.42 -2.58 -18.26
CA THR A 15 8.12 -2.36 -16.84
C THR A 15 6.65 -2.62 -16.52
N TRP A 16 5.73 -2.11 -17.35
CA TRP A 16 4.28 -2.20 -17.12
C TRP A 16 3.58 -3.31 -17.88
N GLY A 17 4.21 -3.92 -18.89
CA GLY A 17 3.59 -4.94 -19.75
C GLY A 17 2.59 -4.36 -20.76
N THR A 18 2.58 -3.05 -20.94
CA THR A 18 1.73 -2.30 -21.89
C THR A 18 2.37 -0.94 -22.16
N THR A 19 2.00 -0.29 -23.27
CA THR A 19 2.35 1.10 -23.59
C THR A 19 1.10 1.99 -23.71
N ALA A 20 -0.04 1.51 -23.19
CA ALA A 20 -1.29 2.26 -23.23
C ALA A 20 -1.13 3.65 -22.57
N PRO A 21 -1.67 4.71 -23.19
CA PRO A 21 -1.69 6.03 -22.57
C PRO A 21 -2.57 6.03 -21.29
N GLY A 22 -2.33 7.01 -20.42
CA GLY A 22 -3.08 7.18 -19.17
C GLY A 22 -2.55 6.33 -18.00
N LEU A 23 -1.40 5.70 -18.13
CA LEU A 23 -0.67 5.12 -17.00
C LEU A 23 -0.11 6.26 -16.12
N PRO A 24 -0.60 6.46 -14.88
CA PRO A 24 -0.39 7.69 -14.14
C PRO A 24 1.08 8.02 -13.89
N TYR A 25 1.88 7.03 -13.50
CA TYR A 25 3.32 7.23 -13.29
C TYR A 25 4.04 7.54 -14.61
N VAL A 26 3.70 6.84 -15.69
CA VAL A 26 4.30 7.05 -17.01
C VAL A 26 4.03 8.47 -17.51
N GLU A 27 2.79 8.94 -17.41
CA GLU A 27 2.42 10.29 -17.84
C GLU A 27 3.08 11.39 -17.01
N GLU A 28 3.24 11.15 -15.72
CA GLU A 28 3.85 12.11 -14.80
C GLU A 28 5.36 12.26 -15.04
N THR A 29 6.08 11.15 -15.22
CA THR A 29 7.55 11.17 -15.13
C THR A 29 8.30 10.62 -16.35
N ILE A 30 7.65 9.88 -17.26
CA ILE A 30 8.32 9.30 -18.43
C ILE A 30 7.95 10.03 -19.72
N THR A 31 6.64 10.22 -19.99
CA THR A 31 6.14 10.85 -21.23
C THR A 31 6.81 12.20 -21.46
N LYS A 32 6.81 13.06 -20.43
CA LYS A 32 7.30 14.45 -20.49
C LYS A 32 8.82 14.60 -20.26
N ALA A 33 9.53 13.53 -19.88
CA ALA A 33 10.96 13.60 -19.56
C ALA A 33 11.85 13.78 -20.81
N GLY A 34 13.14 14.04 -20.61
CA GLY A 34 14.13 14.03 -21.69
C GLY A 34 14.37 12.64 -22.31
N ASN A 35 15.05 12.63 -23.46
CA ASN A 35 15.40 11.41 -24.20
C ASN A 35 16.72 10.77 -23.75
N TRP A 36 17.27 11.23 -22.63
CA TRP A 36 18.53 10.75 -22.07
C TRP A 36 18.35 10.43 -20.58
N LEU A 37 19.03 9.40 -20.11
CA LEU A 37 19.18 9.06 -18.70
C LEU A 37 20.63 9.33 -18.29
N ILE A 38 20.82 9.70 -17.02
CA ILE A 38 22.12 9.92 -16.41
C ILE A 38 22.33 8.89 -15.28
N GLY A 39 23.46 8.20 -15.31
CA GLY A 39 23.92 7.29 -14.26
C GLY A 39 25.23 7.78 -13.63
N GLY A 40 25.48 7.37 -12.39
CA GLY A 40 26.71 7.68 -11.65
C GLY A 40 26.57 7.39 -10.17
N ASP A 41 27.68 7.57 -9.45
CA ASP A 41 27.71 7.48 -8.00
C ASP A 41 27.04 8.72 -7.38
N LEU A 42 26.03 8.49 -6.54
CA LEU A 42 25.22 9.55 -5.94
C LEU A 42 25.65 9.80 -4.50
N GLU A 43 26.14 11.01 -4.23
CA GLU A 43 26.34 11.53 -2.87
C GLU A 43 25.18 12.46 -2.51
N VAL A 44 24.40 12.09 -1.50
CA VAL A 44 23.30 12.93 -0.98
C VAL A 44 23.85 13.77 0.17
N ILE A 45 23.87 15.10 0.00
CA ILE A 45 24.54 16.04 0.91
C ILE A 45 23.87 16.06 2.30
N GLU A 46 22.54 16.09 2.33
CA GLU A 46 21.76 16.16 3.56
C GLU A 46 20.65 15.10 3.58
N PRO A 47 20.30 14.56 4.76
CA PRO A 47 19.10 13.73 4.90
C PRO A 47 17.85 14.46 4.42
N ILE A 48 17.07 13.83 3.56
CA ILE A 48 15.87 14.45 2.98
C ILE A 48 14.76 14.55 4.02
N LYS A 49 14.20 15.76 4.17
CA LYS A 49 13.01 16.06 4.97
C LYS A 49 11.97 16.76 4.10
N TYR A 50 10.69 16.50 4.38
CA TYR A 50 9.57 17.06 3.62
C TYR A 50 8.86 18.20 4.36
N HIS A 51 9.08 18.34 5.67
CA HIS A 51 8.48 19.39 6.50
C HIS A 51 6.94 19.43 6.47
N ASP A 52 6.31 18.29 6.19
CA ASP A 52 4.85 18.12 6.06
C ASP A 52 4.18 17.59 7.34
N GLY A 53 4.92 17.57 8.46
CA GLY A 53 4.46 17.01 9.74
C GLY A 53 4.52 15.48 9.84
N LEU A 54 5.00 14.79 8.79
CA LEU A 54 5.09 13.32 8.75
C LEU A 54 6.52 12.79 8.77
N ASP A 55 7.55 13.65 8.80
CA ASP A 55 8.96 13.23 8.79
C ASP A 55 9.32 12.27 9.92
N ARG A 56 8.66 12.39 11.09
CA ARG A 56 8.82 11.46 12.23
C ARG A 56 8.48 10.01 11.89
N PHE A 57 7.72 9.76 10.83
CA PHE A 57 7.36 8.43 10.36
C PHE A 57 8.27 7.95 9.22
N ARG A 58 9.16 8.78 8.68
CA ARG A 58 10.03 8.42 7.55
C ARG A 58 11.32 7.79 8.06
N LEU A 59 11.20 6.63 8.71
CA LEU A 59 12.35 5.90 9.23
C LEU A 59 13.14 5.26 8.09
N SER A 60 14.45 5.46 8.11
CA SER A 60 15.39 4.77 7.24
C SER A 60 15.43 3.26 7.54
N PRO A 61 15.95 2.43 6.61
CA PRO A 61 16.17 1.00 6.86
C PRO A 61 17.02 0.72 8.10
N VAL A 62 17.97 1.60 8.44
CA VAL A 62 18.83 1.46 9.63
C VAL A 62 18.02 1.73 10.90
N GLU A 63 17.25 2.82 10.94
CA GLU A 63 16.40 3.16 12.08
C GLU A 63 15.30 2.11 12.32
N LEU A 64 14.72 1.55 11.24
CA LEU A 64 13.77 0.45 11.35
C LEU A 64 14.39 -0.79 12.01
N ARG A 65 15.59 -1.18 11.59
CA ARG A 65 16.31 -2.32 12.20
C ARG A 65 16.61 -2.08 13.68
N GLN A 66 17.04 -0.88 14.04
CA GLN A 66 17.27 -0.48 15.44
C GLN A 66 15.98 -0.54 16.26
N GLU A 67 14.84 -0.11 15.69
CA GLU A 67 13.55 -0.19 16.38
C GLU A 67 13.10 -1.65 16.58
N PHE A 68 13.33 -2.54 15.61
CA PHE A 68 13.02 -3.97 15.76
C PHE A 68 13.92 -4.64 16.82
N GLU A 69 15.21 -4.30 16.84
CA GLU A 69 16.16 -4.79 17.85
C GLU A 69 15.77 -4.29 19.26
N LYS A 70 15.45 -3.00 19.40
CA LYS A 70 14.97 -2.41 20.65
C LYS A 70 13.71 -3.08 21.18
N ARG A 71 12.81 -3.52 20.29
CA ARG A 71 11.61 -4.29 20.66
C ARG A 71 11.88 -5.76 20.94
N ASN A 72 13.11 -6.26 20.78
CA ASN A 72 13.46 -7.68 20.84
C ASN A 72 12.59 -8.51 19.88
N ALA A 73 12.39 -8.02 18.66
CA ALA A 73 11.62 -8.72 17.64
C ALA A 73 12.36 -9.98 17.17
N ASP A 74 11.71 -11.14 17.25
CA ASP A 74 12.26 -12.41 16.73
C ASP A 74 11.72 -12.77 15.33
N ALA A 75 10.69 -12.05 14.88
CA ALA A 75 10.23 -12.01 13.50
C ALA A 75 9.67 -10.63 13.15
N VAL A 76 9.96 -10.13 11.96
CA VAL A 76 9.31 -8.93 11.42
C VAL A 76 8.53 -9.29 10.17
N PHE A 77 7.25 -8.93 10.14
CA PHE A 77 6.37 -9.14 8.98
C PHE A 77 5.86 -7.82 8.44
N ALA A 78 6.08 -7.59 7.14
CA ALA A 78 5.76 -6.33 6.50
C ALA A 78 4.41 -6.37 5.77
N PHE A 79 3.65 -5.28 5.92
CA PHE A 79 2.46 -5.02 5.14
C PHE A 79 2.62 -3.72 4.35
N GLN A 80 2.85 -3.86 3.04
CA GLN A 80 2.84 -2.77 2.07
C GLN A 80 1.40 -2.34 1.80
N LEU A 81 1.15 -1.03 1.79
CA LEU A 81 -0.14 -0.47 1.41
C LEU A 81 -0.03 0.93 0.83
N ARG A 82 -0.98 1.26 -0.05
CA ARG A 82 -1.22 2.63 -0.56
C ARG A 82 -2.63 3.13 -0.26
N ASN A 83 -3.48 2.29 0.32
CA ASN A 83 -4.90 2.52 0.55
C ASN A 83 -5.19 2.61 2.06
N PRO A 84 -6.35 3.18 2.46
CA PRO A 84 -6.86 3.03 3.82
C PRO A 84 -6.93 1.56 4.28
N VAL A 85 -6.70 1.32 5.58
CA VAL A 85 -6.79 -0.02 6.18
C VAL A 85 -8.24 -0.32 6.52
N HIS A 86 -8.84 -1.29 5.84
CA HIS A 86 -10.10 -1.92 6.23
C HIS A 86 -9.83 -3.26 6.94
N ASN A 87 -10.85 -3.86 7.55
CA ASN A 87 -10.69 -5.08 8.36
C ASN A 87 -10.28 -6.30 7.54
N GLY A 88 -10.45 -6.29 6.20
CA GLY A 88 -9.84 -7.29 5.32
C GLY A 88 -8.30 -7.25 5.33
N HIS A 89 -7.68 -6.05 5.31
CA HIS A 89 -6.24 -5.92 5.49
C HIS A 89 -5.84 -6.32 6.91
N ALA A 90 -6.62 -5.90 7.92
CA ALA A 90 -6.39 -6.28 9.31
C ALA A 90 -6.40 -7.80 9.49
N LEU A 91 -7.34 -8.51 8.86
CA LEU A 91 -7.41 -9.98 8.88
C LEU A 91 -6.11 -10.62 8.38
N LEU A 92 -5.52 -10.10 7.29
CA LEU A 92 -4.24 -10.60 6.77
C LEU A 92 -3.11 -10.37 7.79
N MET A 93 -3.07 -9.21 8.42
CA MET A 93 -2.04 -8.85 9.40
C MET A 93 -2.18 -9.65 10.72
N THR A 94 -3.39 -9.77 11.25
CA THR A 94 -3.66 -10.52 12.49
C THR A 94 -3.52 -12.02 12.29
N ASP A 95 -3.96 -12.57 11.15
CA ASP A 95 -3.75 -13.98 10.82
C ASP A 95 -2.27 -14.30 10.60
N THR A 96 -1.50 -13.38 10.01
CA THR A 96 -0.03 -13.52 9.92
C THR A 96 0.59 -13.61 11.31
N ARG A 97 0.25 -12.69 12.22
CA ARG A 97 0.75 -12.72 13.60
C ARG A 97 0.42 -14.06 14.26
N ARG A 98 -0.83 -14.52 14.15
CA ARG A 98 -1.27 -15.82 14.69
C ARG A 98 -0.42 -16.97 14.15
N ARG A 99 -0.21 -17.06 12.83
CA ARG A 99 0.62 -18.10 12.22
C ARG A 99 2.06 -18.05 12.70
N LEU A 100 2.64 -16.86 12.87
CA LEU A 100 4.02 -16.72 13.38
C LEU A 100 4.13 -17.20 14.84
N LEU A 101 3.14 -16.90 15.68
CA LEU A 101 3.09 -17.43 17.05
C LEU A 101 2.97 -18.96 17.05
N GLU A 102 2.15 -19.53 16.16
CA GLU A 102 2.02 -20.98 15.96
C GLU A 102 3.31 -21.65 15.44
N MET A 103 4.10 -20.93 14.63
CA MET A 103 5.42 -21.37 14.19
C MET A 103 6.50 -21.29 15.28
N GLY A 104 6.17 -20.71 16.44
CA GLY A 104 7.05 -20.69 17.62
C GLY A 104 7.72 -19.35 17.90
N TYR A 105 7.57 -18.34 17.03
CA TYR A 105 8.00 -16.97 17.33
C TYR A 105 7.25 -16.45 18.56
N LYS A 106 7.94 -15.70 19.41
CA LYS A 106 7.44 -15.17 20.70
C LYS A 106 7.08 -13.70 20.59
N ASN A 107 7.75 -12.95 19.73
CA ASN A 107 7.54 -11.52 19.60
C ASN A 107 7.58 -11.06 18.12
N PRO A 108 6.64 -11.56 17.28
CA PRO A 108 6.53 -11.09 15.91
C PRO A 108 6.10 -9.61 15.90
N ILE A 109 6.75 -8.75 15.13
CA ILE A 109 6.40 -7.32 15.02
C ILE A 109 5.87 -7.03 13.61
N LEU A 110 4.70 -6.38 13.55
CA LEU A 110 4.13 -5.87 12.31
C LEU A 110 4.87 -4.59 11.90
N LEU A 111 5.38 -4.56 10.67
CA LEU A 111 5.76 -3.32 10.01
C LEU A 111 4.61 -2.88 9.09
N LEU A 112 3.74 -2.00 9.59
CA LEU A 112 2.68 -1.36 8.82
C LEU A 112 3.31 -0.20 8.03
N HIS A 113 3.46 -0.38 6.71
CA HIS A 113 4.42 0.41 5.95
C HIS A 113 3.77 1.15 4.77
N PRO A 114 2.91 2.16 5.00
CA PRO A 114 2.28 2.93 3.95
C PRO A 114 3.30 3.57 3.01
N LEU A 115 3.07 3.46 1.70
CA LEU A 115 3.83 4.20 0.70
C LEU A 115 3.48 5.69 0.77
N GLY A 116 4.50 6.54 0.71
CA GLY A 116 4.39 7.99 0.86
C GLY A 116 5.07 8.82 -0.22
N GLY A 117 5.67 8.21 -1.25
CA GLY A 117 6.03 8.94 -2.46
C GLY A 117 4.82 9.26 -3.33
N TYR A 118 5.06 9.59 -4.61
CA TYR A 118 3.98 9.85 -5.58
C TYR A 118 2.92 8.74 -5.61
N THR A 119 1.65 9.16 -5.64
CA THR A 119 0.47 8.32 -5.89
C THR A 119 -0.46 9.04 -6.87
N LYS A 120 -1.23 8.28 -7.67
CA LYS A 120 -2.19 8.84 -8.64
C LYS A 120 -3.31 9.64 -7.95
N ALA A 121 -3.90 10.59 -8.68
CA ALA A 121 -4.75 11.64 -8.11
C ALA A 121 -6.03 11.16 -7.37
N ASP A 122 -6.60 10.01 -7.73
CA ASP A 122 -7.81 9.46 -7.10
C ASP A 122 -7.53 8.54 -5.90
N ASP A 123 -6.25 8.32 -5.54
CA ASP A 123 -5.87 7.65 -4.30
C ASP A 123 -6.01 8.62 -3.11
N VAL A 124 -6.29 8.09 -1.92
CA VAL A 124 -6.39 8.91 -0.70
C VAL A 124 -5.01 9.50 -0.36
N PRO A 125 -4.88 10.83 -0.17
CA PRO A 125 -3.60 11.45 0.15
C PRO A 125 -2.95 10.87 1.41
N LEU A 126 -1.61 10.90 1.45
CA LEU A 126 -0.82 10.32 2.53
C LEU A 126 -1.24 10.82 3.91
N SER A 127 -1.42 12.13 4.09
CA SER A 127 -1.80 12.73 5.38
C SER A 127 -3.14 12.21 5.90
N TRP A 128 -4.11 11.95 5.02
CA TRP A 128 -5.40 11.35 5.38
C TRP A 128 -5.28 9.86 5.67
N ARG A 129 -4.45 9.13 4.93
CA ARG A 129 -4.16 7.71 5.22
C ARG A 129 -3.49 7.54 6.57
N MET A 130 -2.50 8.36 6.90
CA MET A 130 -1.82 8.32 8.21
C MET A 130 -2.81 8.55 9.36
N LYS A 131 -3.66 9.59 9.28
CA LYS A 131 -4.74 9.82 10.25
C LYS A 131 -5.69 8.62 10.37
N GLN A 132 -6.00 7.97 9.25
CA GLN A 132 -6.88 6.80 9.23
C GLN A 132 -6.21 5.59 9.87
N HIS A 133 -4.91 5.37 9.63
CA HIS A 133 -4.13 4.29 10.23
C HIS A 133 -3.93 4.48 11.74
N GLU A 134 -3.71 5.71 12.20
CA GLU A 134 -3.68 6.04 13.63
C GLU A 134 -4.99 5.63 14.30
N LYS A 135 -6.16 5.91 13.68
CA LYS A 135 -7.45 5.46 14.21
C LYS A 135 -7.65 3.94 14.21
N VAL A 136 -7.08 3.22 13.25
CA VAL A 136 -7.12 1.74 13.22
C VAL A 136 -6.36 1.16 14.41
N LEU A 137 -5.25 1.78 14.80
CA LEU A 137 -4.46 1.41 15.98
C LEU A 137 -5.15 1.80 17.28
N GLU A 138 -5.68 3.04 17.37
CA GLU A 138 -6.43 3.51 18.54
C GLU A 138 -7.69 2.68 18.82
N ASP A 139 -8.39 2.25 17.76
CA ASP A 139 -9.59 1.39 17.88
C ASP A 139 -9.24 -0.09 18.21
N GLY A 140 -7.95 -0.43 18.34
CA GLY A 140 -7.49 -1.77 18.71
C GLY A 140 -7.66 -2.84 17.62
N VAL A 141 -7.92 -2.44 16.37
CA VAL A 141 -7.98 -3.39 15.23
C VAL A 141 -6.60 -3.98 14.95
N LEU A 142 -5.57 -3.16 15.10
CA LEU A 142 -4.17 -3.58 15.16
C LEU A 142 -3.62 -3.16 16.51
N ASP A 143 -2.80 -4.03 17.10
CA ASP A 143 -2.18 -3.78 18.39
C ASP A 143 -0.99 -2.80 18.25
N PRO A 144 -1.02 -1.61 18.89
CA PRO A 144 0.07 -0.63 18.82
C PRO A 144 1.39 -1.12 19.42
N GLU A 145 1.35 -1.98 20.45
CA GLU A 145 2.57 -2.46 21.13
C GLU A 145 3.40 -3.37 20.21
N THR A 146 2.71 -4.08 19.31
CA THR A 146 3.33 -5.02 18.38
C THR A 146 3.32 -4.54 16.94
N THR A 147 3.11 -3.25 16.73
CA THR A 147 3.11 -2.60 15.41
C THR A 147 4.08 -1.42 15.36
N VAL A 148 4.91 -1.39 14.32
CA VAL A 148 5.71 -0.23 13.91
C VAL A 148 5.07 0.38 12.67
N VAL A 149 4.70 1.65 12.75
CA VAL A 149 4.19 2.42 11.60
C VAL A 149 5.31 3.27 11.04
N SER A 150 5.61 3.10 9.75
CA SER A 150 6.63 3.89 9.04
C SER A 150 6.18 4.19 7.61
N ILE A 151 6.66 5.28 7.04
CA ILE A 151 6.36 5.70 5.67
C ILE A 151 7.47 5.21 4.75
N PHE A 152 7.09 4.46 3.72
CA PHE A 152 8.01 4.02 2.66
C PHE A 152 8.12 5.13 1.59
N PRO A 153 9.30 5.73 1.37
CA PRO A 153 9.42 6.97 0.58
C PRO A 153 9.33 6.78 -0.94
N SER A 154 9.26 5.54 -1.43
CA SER A 154 9.23 5.28 -2.88
C SER A 154 7.98 5.88 -3.55
N PRO A 155 8.10 6.38 -4.80
CA PRO A 155 6.97 6.53 -5.70
C PRO A 155 6.24 5.21 -5.97
N MET A 156 4.93 5.27 -6.17
CA MET A 156 4.10 4.16 -6.64
C MET A 156 4.07 4.15 -8.18
N HIS A 157 4.48 3.04 -8.79
CA HIS A 157 4.52 2.88 -10.24
C HIS A 157 3.20 2.35 -10.81
N TYR A 158 2.43 1.63 -10.00
CA TYR A 158 1.27 0.84 -10.41
C TYR A 158 1.65 -0.23 -11.45
N ALA A 159 2.82 -0.86 -11.26
CA ALA A 159 3.39 -1.84 -12.21
C ALA A 159 3.26 -3.31 -11.75
N GLY A 160 2.29 -3.59 -10.86
CA GLY A 160 1.84 -4.95 -10.57
C GLY A 160 2.95 -5.94 -10.18
N PRO A 161 3.06 -7.10 -10.84
CA PRO A 161 4.07 -8.12 -10.55
C PRO A 161 5.53 -7.64 -10.66
N THR A 162 5.82 -6.64 -11.48
CA THR A 162 7.17 -6.05 -11.55
C THR A 162 7.45 -5.24 -10.28
N GLU A 163 6.49 -4.40 -9.86
CA GLU A 163 6.67 -3.50 -8.73
C GLU A 163 6.59 -4.20 -7.36
N VAL A 164 5.78 -5.26 -7.22
CA VAL A 164 5.67 -5.97 -5.93
C VAL A 164 7.02 -6.58 -5.50
N GLN A 165 7.89 -6.94 -6.45
CA GLN A 165 9.26 -7.38 -6.17
C GLN A 165 10.09 -6.26 -5.54
N TRP A 166 9.98 -5.03 -6.05
CA TRP A 166 10.61 -3.85 -5.45
C TRP A 166 10.09 -3.60 -4.03
N HIS A 167 8.77 -3.64 -3.85
CA HIS A 167 8.15 -3.44 -2.53
C HIS A 167 8.62 -4.47 -1.51
N ALA A 168 8.81 -5.73 -1.91
CA ALA A 168 9.34 -6.79 -1.08
C ALA A 168 10.84 -6.62 -0.80
N LYS A 169 11.65 -6.38 -1.84
CA LYS A 169 13.10 -6.17 -1.71
C LYS A 169 13.45 -5.01 -0.78
N ALA A 170 12.71 -3.91 -0.86
CA ALA A 170 12.89 -2.77 0.03
C ALA A 170 12.66 -3.14 1.50
N ARG A 171 11.70 -4.05 1.77
CA ARG A 171 11.37 -4.52 3.12
C ARG A 171 12.37 -5.53 3.65
N ILE A 172 12.96 -6.36 2.78
CA ILE A 172 14.16 -7.14 3.14
C ILE A 172 15.28 -6.22 3.63
N ASN A 173 15.55 -5.15 2.87
CA ASN A 173 16.58 -4.18 3.24
C ASN A 173 16.27 -3.47 4.57
N ALA A 174 14.99 -3.26 4.89
CA ALA A 174 14.53 -2.72 6.16
C ALA A 174 14.52 -3.74 7.33
N GLY A 175 14.77 -5.03 7.08
CA GLY A 175 14.87 -6.06 8.12
C GLY A 175 13.64 -6.96 8.27
N ALA A 176 12.67 -6.92 7.35
CA ALA A 176 11.54 -7.84 7.36
C ALA A 176 11.96 -9.26 6.94
N ASN A 177 11.51 -10.28 7.69
CA ASN A 177 11.72 -11.70 7.40
C ASN A 177 10.51 -12.33 6.68
N PHE A 178 9.34 -11.71 6.85
CA PHE A 178 8.08 -12.13 6.24
C PHE A 178 7.45 -10.97 5.46
N TYR A 179 6.81 -11.30 4.34
CA TYR A 179 6.12 -10.31 3.52
C TYR A 179 4.72 -10.78 3.15
N ILE A 180 3.73 -10.01 3.58
CA ILE A 180 2.34 -10.30 3.29
C ILE A 180 2.02 -9.81 1.88
N VAL A 181 1.48 -10.69 1.06
CA VAL A 181 1.02 -10.37 -0.30
C VAL A 181 -0.38 -10.91 -0.55
N GLY A 182 -1.26 -10.01 -0.99
CA GLY A 182 -2.66 -10.29 -1.30
C GLY A 182 -2.92 -10.47 -2.80
N ARG A 183 -4.18 -10.22 -3.19
CA ARG A 183 -4.64 -10.15 -4.59
C ARG A 183 -4.17 -8.85 -5.25
N ASP A 184 -3.76 -8.93 -6.52
CA ASP A 184 -3.43 -7.79 -7.39
C ASP A 184 -2.50 -6.75 -6.73
N PRO A 185 -1.37 -7.17 -6.12
CA PRO A 185 -0.47 -6.24 -5.46
C PRO A 185 0.12 -5.29 -6.47
N ALA A 186 0.15 -4.00 -6.12
CA ALA A 186 0.60 -2.92 -6.99
C ALA A 186 -0.16 -2.77 -8.33
N GLY A 187 -1.33 -3.42 -8.48
CA GLY A 187 -2.16 -3.27 -9.66
C GLY A 187 -3.09 -2.05 -9.65
N MET A 188 -3.70 -1.81 -10.80
CA MET A 188 -4.76 -0.85 -11.06
C MET A 188 -5.64 -1.34 -12.23
N GLY A 189 -6.79 -0.70 -12.47
CA GLY A 189 -7.57 -0.94 -13.68
C GLY A 189 -6.83 -0.43 -14.93
N HIS A 190 -7.02 -1.10 -16.07
CA HIS A 190 -6.46 -0.66 -17.35
C HIS A 190 -7.06 0.73 -17.71
N PRO A 191 -6.25 1.73 -18.11
CA PRO A 191 -6.76 3.08 -18.36
C PRO A 191 -7.83 3.17 -19.48
N ILE A 192 -7.77 2.24 -20.44
CA ILE A 192 -8.64 2.24 -21.64
C ILE A 192 -9.67 1.11 -21.61
N GLU A 193 -9.32 -0.03 -21.01
CA GLU A 193 -10.09 -1.27 -21.13
C GLU A 193 -10.82 -1.56 -19.82
N LYS A 194 -12.00 -2.16 -19.88
CA LYS A 194 -12.79 -2.50 -18.68
C LYS A 194 -12.29 -3.78 -18.02
N ARG A 195 -11.01 -3.82 -17.63
CA ARG A 195 -10.36 -4.94 -16.93
C ARG A 195 -9.24 -4.47 -16.01
N ASP A 196 -8.78 -5.36 -15.14
CA ASP A 196 -7.55 -5.16 -14.37
C ASP A 196 -6.33 -5.14 -15.33
N LEU A 197 -5.30 -4.36 -14.99
CA LEU A 197 -4.07 -4.26 -15.78
C LEU A 197 -3.26 -5.56 -15.74
N TYR A 198 -3.34 -6.27 -14.61
CA TYR A 198 -2.64 -7.53 -14.35
C TYR A 198 -3.61 -8.61 -13.90
N ASP A 199 -3.24 -9.87 -14.13
CA ASP A 199 -3.89 -10.98 -13.46
C ASP A 199 -3.60 -10.91 -11.95
N ALA A 200 -4.66 -11.11 -11.17
CA ALA A 200 -4.68 -10.83 -9.76
C ALA A 200 -3.83 -11.80 -8.90
N ASP A 201 -3.44 -12.95 -9.45
CA ASP A 201 -2.56 -13.92 -8.81
C ASP A 201 -1.10 -13.81 -9.24
N HIS A 202 -0.81 -13.11 -10.35
CA HIS A 202 0.55 -13.02 -10.89
C HIS A 202 1.53 -12.41 -9.89
N GLY A 203 1.13 -11.40 -9.12
CA GLY A 203 2.02 -10.77 -8.14
C GLY A 203 2.54 -11.77 -7.10
N LYS A 204 1.67 -12.66 -6.58
CA LYS A 204 2.07 -13.71 -5.62
C LYS A 204 2.98 -14.75 -6.28
N LYS A 205 2.60 -15.23 -7.46
CA LYS A 205 3.35 -16.26 -8.21
C LYS A 205 4.75 -15.77 -8.58
N VAL A 206 4.85 -14.56 -9.14
CA VAL A 206 6.13 -13.93 -9.50
C VAL A 206 7.00 -13.74 -8.26
N LEU A 207 6.42 -13.24 -7.16
CA LEU A 207 7.19 -13.02 -5.93
C LEU A 207 7.76 -14.31 -5.33
N SER A 208 7.04 -15.43 -5.44
CA SER A 208 7.53 -16.74 -4.95
C SER A 208 8.66 -17.35 -5.78
N MET A 209 8.91 -16.86 -7.00
CA MET A 209 9.96 -17.36 -7.89
C MET A 209 10.99 -16.29 -8.28
N ALA A 210 10.92 -15.11 -7.66
CA ALA A 210 11.78 -13.98 -7.99
C ALA A 210 13.20 -14.21 -7.42
N PRO A 211 14.24 -14.11 -8.27
CA PRO A 211 15.62 -14.27 -7.82
C PRO A 211 16.03 -13.14 -6.86
N GLY A 212 16.85 -13.47 -5.87
CA GLY A 212 17.32 -12.52 -4.85
C GLY A 212 16.32 -12.24 -3.72
N LEU A 213 15.14 -12.90 -3.70
CA LEU A 213 14.15 -12.84 -2.63
C LEU A 213 14.05 -14.16 -1.84
N GLU A 214 14.98 -15.10 -2.01
CA GLU A 214 14.93 -16.45 -1.43
C GLU A 214 14.94 -16.45 0.10
N ARG A 215 15.48 -15.37 0.70
CA ARG A 215 15.52 -15.18 2.16
C ARG A 215 14.22 -14.63 2.75
N LEU A 216 13.26 -14.21 1.92
CA LEU A 216 12.01 -13.62 2.38
C LEU A 216 10.89 -14.66 2.35
N ASN A 217 10.28 -14.90 3.51
CA ASN A 217 9.15 -15.79 3.61
C ASN A 217 7.90 -15.08 3.09
N ILE A 218 7.47 -15.45 1.89
CA ILE A 218 6.24 -14.92 1.29
C ILE A 218 5.05 -15.60 1.96
N LEU A 219 4.15 -14.80 2.52
CA LEU A 219 2.89 -15.29 3.10
C LEU A 219 1.73 -14.94 2.16
N PRO A 220 1.38 -15.85 1.22
CA PRO A 220 0.29 -15.61 0.30
C PRO A 220 -1.05 -15.75 1.01
N PHE A 221 -1.94 -14.81 0.75
CA PHE A 221 -3.31 -14.86 1.26
C PHE A 221 -4.33 -15.07 0.14
N ARG A 222 -5.39 -15.78 0.50
CA ARG A 222 -6.65 -15.79 -0.26
C ARG A 222 -7.34 -14.44 -0.12
N VAL A 223 -8.27 -14.15 -1.01
CA VAL A 223 -9.03 -12.89 -0.97
C VAL A 223 -9.83 -12.82 0.33
N ALA A 224 -9.78 -11.68 1.02
CA ALA A 224 -10.66 -11.39 2.15
C ALA A 224 -11.88 -10.61 1.66
N ALA A 225 -13.07 -10.99 2.11
CA ALA A 225 -14.34 -10.35 1.79
C ALA A 225 -15.24 -10.29 3.02
N TYR A 226 -16.29 -9.47 2.97
CA TYR A 226 -17.21 -9.33 4.10
C TYR A 226 -18.20 -10.50 4.11
N ASP A 227 -18.13 -11.35 5.14
CA ASP A 227 -19.03 -12.48 5.32
C ASP A 227 -20.31 -11.99 6.01
N LYS A 228 -21.42 -11.96 5.25
CA LYS A 228 -22.72 -11.47 5.73
C LYS A 228 -23.31 -12.33 6.85
N THR A 229 -22.92 -13.61 6.92
CA THR A 229 -23.44 -14.54 7.95
C THR A 229 -22.77 -14.34 9.30
N GLN A 230 -21.55 -13.78 9.31
CA GLN A 230 -20.76 -13.55 10.52
C GLN A 230 -20.59 -12.07 10.85
N SER A 231 -21.09 -11.18 9.99
CA SER A 231 -20.95 -9.72 10.08
C SER A 231 -19.51 -9.26 10.32
N LYS A 232 -18.55 -9.86 9.61
CA LYS A 232 -17.12 -9.54 9.70
C LYS A 232 -16.37 -9.91 8.43
N MET A 233 -15.13 -9.41 8.32
CA MET A 233 -14.23 -9.82 7.25
C MET A 233 -13.73 -11.25 7.49
N ALA A 234 -13.77 -12.08 6.44
CA ALA A 234 -13.27 -13.46 6.46
C ALA A 234 -12.59 -13.80 5.13
N PHE A 235 -11.84 -14.90 5.08
CA PHE A 235 -11.31 -15.41 3.83
C PHE A 235 -12.45 -15.95 2.96
N PHE A 236 -12.46 -15.54 1.70
CA PHE A 236 -13.48 -15.93 0.73
C PHE A 236 -13.51 -17.44 0.53
N ASP A 237 -14.72 -17.99 0.51
CA ASP A 237 -14.99 -19.40 0.29
C ASP A 237 -15.90 -19.58 -0.94
N PRO A 238 -15.36 -20.12 -2.05
CA PRO A 238 -16.11 -20.28 -3.30
C PRO A 238 -17.37 -21.14 -3.17
N SER A 239 -17.44 -22.10 -2.24
CA SER A 239 -18.62 -22.97 -2.09
C SER A 239 -19.84 -22.24 -1.51
N ARG A 240 -19.65 -21.05 -0.97
CA ARG A 240 -20.68 -20.20 -0.38
C ARG A 240 -20.49 -18.74 -0.81
N ALA A 241 -20.12 -18.54 -2.07
CA ALA A 241 -19.80 -17.23 -2.63
C ALA A 241 -20.90 -16.18 -2.41
N GLN A 242 -22.17 -16.60 -2.40
CA GLN A 242 -23.33 -15.74 -2.15
C GLN A 242 -23.33 -15.09 -0.76
N ASP A 243 -22.61 -15.64 0.21
CA ASP A 243 -22.53 -15.12 1.58
C ASP A 243 -21.55 -13.95 1.70
N PHE A 244 -20.69 -13.76 0.70
CA PHE A 244 -19.65 -12.75 0.72
C PHE A 244 -20.02 -11.49 -0.07
N LEU A 245 -19.66 -10.34 0.48
CA LEU A 245 -19.76 -9.05 -0.17
C LEU A 245 -18.35 -8.49 -0.45
N PHE A 246 -18.09 -8.19 -1.71
CA PHE A 246 -16.90 -7.47 -2.14
C PHE A 246 -17.19 -5.97 -2.22
N ILE A 247 -16.47 -5.18 -1.42
CA ILE A 247 -16.57 -3.72 -1.43
C ILE A 247 -15.29 -3.19 -2.09
N SER A 248 -15.41 -2.78 -3.35
CA SER A 248 -14.29 -2.17 -4.08
C SER A 248 -13.95 -0.80 -3.51
N GLY A 249 -12.73 -0.31 -3.79
CA GLY A 249 -12.36 1.06 -3.47
C GLY A 249 -13.35 2.08 -4.04
N THR A 250 -13.83 1.88 -5.26
CA THR A 250 -14.87 2.74 -5.87
C THR A 250 -16.18 2.73 -5.09
N LYS A 251 -16.64 1.56 -4.64
CA LYS A 251 -17.86 1.46 -3.81
C LYS A 251 -17.65 2.10 -2.44
N MET A 252 -16.52 1.86 -1.80
CA MET A 252 -16.14 2.50 -0.54
C MET A 252 -16.14 4.04 -0.65
N ARG A 253 -15.60 4.58 -1.75
CA ARG A 253 -15.63 6.02 -2.05
C ARG A 253 -17.04 6.55 -2.21
N ALA A 254 -17.90 5.82 -2.92
CA ALA A 254 -19.30 6.22 -3.11
C ALA A 254 -20.06 6.26 -1.77
N LEU A 255 -19.90 5.25 -0.93
CA LEU A 255 -20.49 5.21 0.41
C LEU A 255 -20.05 6.42 1.25
N ALA A 256 -18.74 6.70 1.29
CA ALA A 256 -18.21 7.80 2.07
C ALA A 256 -18.71 9.17 1.57
N LYS A 257 -18.78 9.39 0.25
CA LYS A 257 -19.33 10.61 -0.36
C LYS A 257 -20.81 10.82 -0.05
N ASN A 258 -21.59 9.74 0.03
CA ASN A 258 -23.01 9.78 0.34
C ASN A 258 -23.30 9.79 1.86
N LYS A 259 -22.27 9.79 2.71
CA LYS A 259 -22.40 9.64 4.17
C LYS A 259 -23.13 8.35 4.59
N GLU A 260 -23.06 7.34 3.73
CA GLU A 260 -23.53 5.98 4.01
C GLU A 260 -22.41 5.19 4.69
N ASN A 261 -22.76 4.32 5.64
CA ASN A 261 -21.76 3.44 6.26
C ASN A 261 -21.59 2.15 5.45
N PRO A 262 -20.36 1.60 5.33
CA PRO A 262 -20.20 0.22 4.94
C PRO A 262 -20.82 -0.69 6.02
N PRO A 263 -21.05 -1.97 5.72
CA PRO A 263 -21.50 -2.93 6.73
C PRO A 263 -20.61 -2.91 7.98
N ASP A 264 -21.23 -3.00 9.15
CA ASP A 264 -20.53 -3.05 10.43
C ASP A 264 -19.46 -4.15 10.42
N GLY A 265 -18.25 -3.83 10.85
CA GLY A 265 -17.12 -4.77 10.80
C GLY A 265 -16.34 -4.80 9.48
N PHE A 266 -16.72 -4.00 8.46
CA PHE A 266 -15.87 -3.79 7.27
C PHE A 266 -14.62 -2.94 7.57
N MET A 267 -14.77 -1.89 8.36
CA MET A 267 -13.70 -0.98 8.81
C MET A 267 -14.04 -0.49 10.22
N CYS A 268 -13.03 -0.15 11.03
CA CYS A 268 -13.32 0.44 12.33
C CYS A 268 -14.04 1.80 12.21
N PRO A 269 -14.94 2.14 13.15
CA PRO A 269 -15.68 3.40 13.11
C PRO A 269 -14.79 4.65 13.11
N GLY A 270 -13.68 4.66 13.86
CA GLY A 270 -12.73 5.77 13.89
C GLY A 270 -12.07 5.98 12.53
N GLY A 271 -11.60 4.89 11.91
CA GLY A 271 -11.03 4.90 10.57
C GLY A 271 -12.03 5.36 9.50
N TRP A 272 -13.29 4.89 9.58
CA TRP A 272 -14.33 5.28 8.63
C TRP A 272 -14.67 6.78 8.73
N LYS A 273 -14.77 7.32 9.95
CA LYS A 273 -15.01 8.77 10.17
C LYS A 273 -13.93 9.65 9.55
N VAL A 274 -12.67 9.20 9.54
CA VAL A 274 -11.58 9.93 8.85
C VAL A 274 -11.80 9.97 7.35
N LEU A 275 -12.25 8.85 6.75
CA LEU A 275 -12.55 8.81 5.31
C LEU A 275 -13.74 9.69 4.94
N VAL A 276 -14.83 9.65 5.72
CA VAL A 276 -15.98 10.54 5.48
C VAL A 276 -15.55 12.01 5.52
N LYS A 277 -14.76 12.42 6.51
CA LYS A 277 -14.20 13.79 6.58
C LYS A 277 -13.33 14.15 5.37
N TYR A 278 -12.53 13.22 4.88
CA TYR A 278 -11.74 13.43 3.67
C TYR A 278 -12.65 13.65 2.46
N TYR A 279 -13.64 12.78 2.23
CA TYR A 279 -14.52 12.91 1.06
C TYR A 279 -15.43 14.14 1.15
N ASP A 280 -15.87 14.53 2.35
CA ASP A 280 -16.59 15.79 2.60
C ASP A 280 -15.72 17.02 2.24
N SER A 281 -14.39 16.95 2.41
CA SER A 281 -13.48 18.04 2.02
C SER A 281 -13.30 18.17 0.51
N LEU A 282 -13.70 17.17 -0.28
CA LEU A 282 -13.66 17.20 -1.75
C LEU A 282 -14.95 17.76 -2.36
N THR A 283 -16.06 17.74 -1.62
CA THR A 283 -17.30 18.39 -2.05
C THR A 283 -17.11 19.90 -1.98
N PRO A 284 -17.30 20.65 -3.08
CA PRO A 284 -17.33 22.10 -3.03
C PRO A 284 -18.37 22.52 -1.99
N SER A 285 -17.99 23.40 -1.06
CA SER A 285 -18.98 24.10 -0.26
C SER A 285 -19.95 24.81 -1.21
N ASP A 286 -21.26 24.71 -0.97
CA ASP A 286 -22.30 25.48 -1.70
C ASP A 286 -22.13 27.01 -1.61
N ASN A 287 -21.06 27.50 -0.97
CA ASN A 287 -20.64 28.89 -1.03
C ASN A 287 -19.50 29.04 -2.03
N GLY A 288 -19.82 29.56 -3.21
CA GLY A 288 -18.89 29.83 -4.31
C GLY A 288 -17.74 30.79 -3.95
N ARG A 289 -16.72 30.26 -3.28
CA ARG A 289 -15.38 30.83 -3.23
C ARG A 289 -14.37 29.72 -3.48
N ILE A 290 -13.70 29.84 -4.62
CA ILE A 290 -12.56 29.03 -5.00
C ILE A 290 -11.49 29.28 -3.94
N HIS A 291 -11.24 28.29 -3.08
CA HIS A 291 -10.02 28.28 -2.29
C HIS A 291 -8.89 27.82 -3.20
N GLU A 292 -7.94 28.72 -3.46
CA GLU A 292 -6.69 28.40 -4.14
C GLU A 292 -5.99 27.25 -3.44
N ALA A 293 -5.45 26.32 -4.23
CA ALA A 293 -4.58 25.27 -3.75
C ALA A 293 -3.37 25.91 -3.08
N VAL A 294 -3.18 25.65 -1.78
CA VAL A 294 -1.96 26.02 -1.09
C VAL A 294 -0.83 25.16 -1.71
N PRO A 295 0.22 25.76 -2.30
CA PRO A 295 1.35 25.02 -2.83
C PRO A 295 2.14 24.36 -1.70
N ALA A 296 2.90 23.34 -2.08
CA ALA A 296 3.71 22.45 -1.25
C ALA A 296 4.54 23.13 -0.15
#